data_AF-A0A3D4MHQ6-F1
#
_entry.id   AF-A0A3D4MHQ6-F1
#
_cell.length_a   1.000
_cell.length_b   1.000
_cell.length_c   1.000
_cell.angle_alpha   90.00
_cell.angle_beta   90.00
_cell.angle_gamma   90.00
#
_symmetry.space_group_name_H-M   'P 1'
#
loop_
_entity.id
_entity.type
_entity.pdbx_description
1 polymer ?
#
loop_
_entity_poly.entity_id
_entity_poly.type
_entity_poly.pdbx_seq_one_letter_code
_entity_poly.pdbx_strand_id
1 'polypeptide(L)' 'MHCIIKPESLVFNINVRKITKKDIVRIDIDHHFSYDDIRMKLIDGRIVRTTLENHSIDVKEDDYISTYSFAKIQTILIGK' A
#
# COMPACT_ATOMS: atom_id res chain seq x y z
N MET A 1 -16.32 6.23 -10.50
CA MET A 1 -15.22 5.26 -10.35
C MET A 1 -14.90 5.15 -8.87
N HIS A 2 -15.34 4.07 -8.23
CA HIS A 2 -14.97 3.77 -6.84
C HIS A 2 -13.90 2.67 -6.90
N CYS A 3 -12.67 3.02 -6.55
CA CYS A 3 -11.54 2.09 -6.50
C CYS A 3 -11.37 1.69 -5.02
N ILE A 4 -11.76 0.45 -4.69
CA ILE A 4 -11.67 -0.07 -3.33
C ILE A 4 -10.53 -1.09 -3.28
N ILE A 5 -9.43 -0.71 -2.63
CA ILE A 5 -8.33 -1.64 -2.38
C ILE A 5 -8.79 -2.67 -1.35
N LYS A 6 -8.60 -3.94 -1.67
CA LYS A 6 -8.88 -5.05 -0.77
C LYS A 6 -7.96 -4.97 0.46
N PRO A 7 -8.49 -5.02 1.69
CA PRO A 7 -7.70 -4.87 2.90
C PRO A 7 -6.61 -5.95 3.05
N GLU A 8 -6.85 -7.16 2.54
CA GLU A 8 -5.91 -8.27 2.52
C GLU A 8 -4.66 -8.00 1.68
N SER A 9 -4.75 -7.12 0.68
CA SER A 9 -3.60 -6.72 -0.14
C SER A 9 -2.77 -5.61 0.50
N LEU A 10 -3.21 -5.03 1.63
CA LEU A 10 -2.49 -4.00 2.38
C LEU A 10 -1.95 -4.57 3.69
N VAL A 11 -1.03 -5.52 3.56
CA VAL A 11 -0.39 -6.22 4.68
C VAL A 11 1.12 -6.20 4.50
N PHE A 12 1.82 -5.58 5.44
CA PHE A 12 3.26 -5.39 5.39
C PHE A 12 3.91 -5.95 6.65
N ASN A 13 4.94 -6.78 6.51
CA ASN A 13 5.72 -7.29 7.63
C ASN A 13 7.01 -6.47 7.75
N ILE A 14 7.07 -5.55 8.71
CA ILE A 14 8.20 -4.63 8.91
C ILE A 14 8.75 -4.83 10.31
N ASN A 15 10.04 -5.17 10.43
CA ASN A 15 10.72 -5.35 11.72
C ASN A 15 9.93 -6.26 12.68
N VAL A 16 9.47 -7.42 12.19
CA VAL A 16 8.66 -8.42 12.94
C VAL A 16 7.23 -7.94 13.29
N ARG A 17 6.87 -6.70 12.95
CA ARG A 17 5.51 -6.18 13.12
C ARG A 17 4.71 -6.32 11.83
N LYS A 18 3.52 -6.91 11.96
CA LYS A 18 2.50 -6.88 10.91
C LYS A 18 1.78 -5.53 10.93
N ILE A 19 1.82 -4.81 9.83
CA ILE A 19 1.11 -3.55 9.59
C ILE A 19 0.02 -3.83 8.57
N THR A 20 -1.22 -3.47 8.91
CA THR A 20 -2.40 -3.72 8.08
C THR A 20 -3.06 -2.42 7.64
N LYS A 21 -4.04 -2.49 6.73
CA LYS A 21 -4.89 -1.35 6.36
C LYS A 21 -5.35 -0.50 7.56
N LYS A 22 -5.71 -1.14 8.68
CA LYS A 22 -6.24 -0.44 9.88
C LYS A 22 -5.20 0.44 10.55
N ASP A 23 -3.92 0.15 10.35
CA ASP A 23 -2.81 0.88 10.96
C ASP A 23 -2.36 2.06 10.10
N ILE A 24 -2.78 2.15 8.84
CA ILE A 24 -2.21 3.02 7.82
C ILE A 24 -3.18 4.17 7.48
N VAL A 25 -2.65 5.38 7.40
CA VAL A 25 -3.37 6.57 6.91
C VAL A 25 -3.01 6.88 5.46
N ARG A 26 -1.73 6.71 5.11
CA ARG A 26 -1.17 7.04 3.80
C ARG A 26 0.00 6.14 3.48
N ILE A 27 0.10 5.75 2.21
CA ILE A 27 1.26 5.08 1.63
C ILE A 27 1.77 5.99 0.51
N ASP A 28 3.05 6.32 0.57
CA ASP A 28 3.81 7.00 -0.48
C ASP A 28 4.82 6.02 -1.06
N ILE A 29 4.91 5.95 -2.38
CA ILE A 29 5.78 5.01 -3.08
C ILE A 29 6.78 5.84 -3.91
N ASP A 30 8.07 5.59 -3.67
CA ASP A 30 9.18 6.21 -4.39
C ASP A 30 9.86 5.17 -5.29
N HIS A 31 9.72 5.38 -6.59
CA HIS A 31 10.13 4.42 -7.61
C HIS A 31 11.61 4.56 -7.92
N HIS A 32 12.38 3.51 -7.63
CA HIS A 32 13.75 3.36 -8.11
C HIS A 32 13.79 2.40 -9.30
N PHE A 33 14.89 2.44 -10.05
CA PHE A 33 15.03 1.61 -11.26
C PHE A 33 14.85 0.10 -10.99
N SER A 34 15.24 -0.37 -9.79
CA SER A 34 15.24 -1.80 -9.44
C SER A 34 14.33 -2.16 -8.27
N TYR A 35 13.73 -1.20 -7.56
CA TYR A 35 12.87 -1.46 -6.40
C TYR A 35 11.96 -0.27 -6.11
N ASP A 36 10.93 -0.49 -5.28
CA ASP A 36 10.08 0.57 -4.76
C ASP A 36 10.35 0.79 -3.27
N ASP A 37 10.60 2.04 -2.89
CA ASP A 37 10.67 2.45 -1.49
C ASP A 37 9.29 2.90 -1.02
N ILE A 38 8.79 2.25 0.02
CA ILE A 38 7.43 2.47 0.52
C ILE A 38 7.53 3.17 1.86
N ARG A 39 6.97 4.37 1.92
CA ARG A 39 6.82 5.14 3.16
C ARG A 39 5.36 5.12 3.59
N MET A 40 5.09 4.61 4.79
CA MET A 40 3.74 4.57 5.35
C MET A 40 3.63 5.49 6.56
N LYS A 41 2.60 6.34 6.57
CA LYS A 41 2.18 7.10 7.74
C LYS A 41 1.11 6.31 8.49
N LEU A 42 1.38 5.97 9.74
CA LEU A 42 0.48 5.20 10.59
C LEU A 42 -0.54 6.10 11.31
N ILE A 43 -1.62 5.50 11.80
CA ILE A 43 -2.68 6.18 12.55
C ILE A 43 -2.18 6.82 13.86
N ASP A 44 -1.11 6.27 14.45
CA ASP A 44 -0.47 6.79 15.65
C ASP A 44 0.55 7.91 15.36
N GLY A 45 0.67 8.32 14.09
CA GLY A 45 1.57 9.37 13.63
C GLY A 45 2.98 8.89 13.30
N ARG A 46 3.35 7.64 13.61
CA ARG A 46 4.66 7.10 13.24
C ARG A 46 4.79 6.95 11.73
N ILE A 47 6.03 7.04 11.26
CA ILE A 47 6.40 6.76 9.88
C ILE A 47 7.24 5.50 9.88
N VAL A 48 6.85 4.53 9.04
CA VAL A 48 7.61 3.32 8.78
C VAL A 48 8.01 3.28 7.32
N ARG A 49 9.11 2.60 7.03
CA ARG A 49 9.62 2.41 5.67
C ARG A 49 9.90 0.94 5.43
N THR A 50 9.68 0.50 4.21
CA THR A 50 10.11 -0.80 3.70
C THR A 50 10.42 -0.68 2.23
N THR A 51 11.32 -1.53 1.74
CA THR A 51 11.52 -1.72 0.31
C THR A 51 10.74 -2.96 -0.10
N LEU A 52 10.04 -2.90 -1.23
CA LEU A 52 9.41 -4.08 -1.82
C LEU A 52 9.79 -4.18 -3.29
N GLU A 53 9.95 -5.42 -3.76
CA GLU A 53 10.10 -5.74 -5.17
C GLU A 53 8.79 -6.30 -5.69
N ASN A 54 8.32 -5.79 -6.83
CA ASN A 54 7.17 -6.32 -7.59
C ASN A 54 5.87 -6.46 -6.79
N HIS A 55 5.63 -5.58 -5.80
CA HIS A 55 4.40 -5.64 -5.01
C HIS A 55 3.17 -5.25 -5.84
N SER A 56 2.01 -5.79 -5.48
CA SER A 56 0.75 -5.47 -6.14
C SER A 56 -0.40 -5.49 -5.15
N ILE A 57 -1.46 -4.77 -5.50
CA ILE A 57 -2.71 -4.73 -4.74
C ILE A 57 -3.88 -5.15 -5.62
N ASP A 58 -4.84 -5.82 -4.99
CA ASP A 58 -6.11 -6.07 -5.62
C ASP A 58 -7.07 -4.92 -5.34
N VAL A 59 -7.66 -4.43 -6.41
CA VAL A 59 -8.61 -3.33 -6.43
C VAL A 59 -9.94 -3.88 -6.92
N LYS A 60 -11.01 -3.61 -6.17
CA LYS A 60 -12.38 -3.79 -6.66
C LYS A 60 -12.80 -2.53 -7.40
N GLU A 61 -13.12 -2.69 -8.69
CA GLU A 61 -13.65 -1.68 -9.58
C GLU A 61 -15.02 -2.15 -10.07
N ASP A 62 -16.08 -1.51 -9.57
CA ASP A 62 -17.47 -1.93 -9.79
C ASP A 62 -17.68 -3.42 -9.43
N ASP A 63 -17.91 -4.29 -10.42
CA ASP A 63 -18.14 -5.73 -10.24
C ASP A 63 -16.89 -6.60 -10.51
N TYR A 64 -15.74 -5.99 -10.82
CA TYR A 64 -14.51 -6.69 -11.16
C TYR A 64 -13.42 -6.49 -10.12
N ILE A 65 -12.51 -7.47 -10.06
CA ILE A 65 -11.27 -7.38 -9.29
C ILE A 65 -10.11 -7.29 -10.28
N SER A 66 -9.31 -6.25 -10.12
CA SER A 66 -8.13 -5.98 -10.95
C SER A 66 -6.90 -5.86 -10.06
N THR A 67 -5.77 -6.37 -10.52
CA THR A 67 -4.50 -6.30 -9.78
C THR A 67 -3.64 -5.16 -10.33
N TYR A 68 -3.27 -4.23 -9.46
CA TYR A 68 -2.46 -3.05 -9.78
C TYR A 68 -1.07 -3.22 -9.16
N SER A 69 -0.03 -3.06 -9.97
CA SER A 69 1.35 -3.06 -9.47
C SER A 69 1.68 -1.77 -8.74
N PHE A 70 2.43 -1.86 -7.64
CA PHE A 70 2.93 -0.71 -6.90
C PHE A 70 3.79 0.20 -7.77
N ALA A 71 4.55 -0.35 -8.73
CA ALA A 71 5.33 0.41 -9.70
C ALA A 71 4.51 1.39 -10.57
N LYS A 72 3.17 1.31 -10.54
CA LYS A 72 2.25 2.20 -11.26
C LYS A 72 1.51 3.18 -10.34
N ILE A 73 1.80 3.17 -9.04
CA ILE A 73 1.06 3.91 -8.01
C ILE A 73 2.04 4.80 -7.26
N GLN A 74 1.76 6.10 -7.19
CA GLN A 74 2.59 7.04 -6.43
C GLN A 74 2.12 7.20 -4.97
N THR A 75 0.81 7.16 -4.74
CA THR A 75 0.23 7.42 -3.42
C THR A 75 -1.08 6.67 -3.25
N ILE A 76 -1.27 6.09 -2.07
CA ILE A 76 -2.54 5.54 -1.61
C ILE A 76 -2.98 6.32 -0.36
N LEU A 77 -4.17 6.93 -0.45
CA LEU A 77 -4.84 7.56 0.69
C LEU A 77 -5.88 6.60 1.23
N ILE A 78 -5.83 6.33 2.54
CA ILE A 78 -6.79 5.45 3.19
C ILE A 78 -7.89 6.30 3.83
N GLY A 79 -9.08 6.24 3.24
CA GLY A 79 -10.30 6.83 3.82
C GLY A 79 -10.72 6.10 5.09
N LYS A 80 -11.23 6.87 6.06
CA LYS A 80 -11.83 6.34 7.29
C LYS A 80 -13.25 5.85 7.05
#